data_AF-A0A3C2AL51-F1
#
_entry.id   AF-A0A3C2AL51-F1
#
_cell.length_a   1.000
_cell.length_b   1.000
_cell.length_c   1.000
_cell.angle_alpha   90.00
_cell.angle_beta   90.00
_cell.angle_gamma   90.00
#
_symmetry.space_group_name_H-M   'P 1'
#
loop_
_entity.id
_entity.type
_entity.pdbx_description
1 polymer ?
#
loop_
_entity_poly.entity_id
_entity_poly.type
_entity_poly.pdbx_seq_one_letter_code
_entity_poly.pdbx_strand_id
1 'polypeptide(L)'
;MTQNRLIMRCSISILLLFFVGQLTAQSPTEETRGANPIATNSDEALGQEISYHAIIFAVEDYEDPNIRDLEHPVTDAKNLRDVLIDKYGFESDNVDLLINPTESQIIQSLDAAVKTFTDSPANY
;
A
#
# COMPACT_ATOMS: atom_id res chain seq x y z
N MET A 1 51.11 25.85 14.30
CA MET A 1 51.76 25.70 12.99
C MET A 1 51.70 24.22 12.62
N THR A 2 50.67 23.84 11.84
CA THR A 2 50.79 23.35 10.44
C THR A 2 51.50 21.99 10.38
N GLN A 3 50.88 20.87 10.00
CA GLN A 3 50.07 20.62 8.80
C GLN A 3 49.12 19.42 8.96
N ASN A 4 47.95 19.57 8.34
CA ASN A 4 46.99 18.53 7.98
C ASN A 4 47.35 18.03 6.56
N ARG A 5 47.52 16.73 6.28
CA ARG A 5 47.32 16.13 4.93
C ARG A 5 46.98 14.63 4.96
N LEU A 6 45.68 14.37 4.84
CA LEU A 6 44.96 13.33 4.09
C LEU A 6 45.76 12.53 3.03
N ILE A 7 45.86 11.19 3.15
CA ILE A 7 45.95 10.24 2.01
C ILE A 7 45.26 8.89 2.37
N MET A 8 44.02 8.73 1.90
CA MET A 8 43.48 7.61 1.13
C MET A 8 44.04 6.18 1.39
N ARG A 9 43.24 5.31 2.01
CA ARG A 9 43.37 3.84 1.91
C ARG A 9 41.99 3.22 1.65
N CYS A 10 41.58 3.28 0.39
CA CYS A 10 40.47 2.52 -0.16
C CYS A 10 40.99 1.12 -0.51
N SER A 11 40.89 0.16 0.40
CA SER A 11 41.19 -1.26 0.10
C SER A 11 39.96 -1.91 -0.51
N ILE A 12 39.82 -1.69 -1.82
CA ILE A 12 38.98 -2.47 -2.72
C ILE A 12 39.51 -3.90 -2.71
N SER A 13 38.82 -4.80 -2.02
CA SER A 13 39.04 -6.24 -2.10
C SER A 13 38.06 -6.80 -3.13
N ILE A 14 38.41 -6.67 -4.41
CA ILE A 14 37.79 -7.37 -5.53
C ILE A 14 38.60 -8.64 -5.80
N LEU A 15 37.87 -9.74 -6.03
CA LEU A 15 38.23 -10.96 -6.77
C LEU A 15 38.42 -12.24 -5.93
N LEU A 16 37.39 -13.09 -5.92
CA LEU A 16 37.58 -14.50 -6.27
C LEU A 16 36.33 -15.08 -6.95
N LEU A 17 36.50 -15.28 -8.25
CA LEU A 17 35.63 -15.99 -9.19
C LEU A 17 35.32 -17.42 -8.71
N PHE A 18 34.06 -17.70 -8.44
CA PHE A 18 33.49 -19.05 -8.54
C PHE A 18 32.33 -19.03 -9.53
N PHE A 19 32.66 -18.68 -10.77
CA PHE A 19 31.82 -18.98 -11.93
C PHE A 19 32.27 -20.34 -12.46
N VAL A 20 31.79 -21.42 -11.84
CA VAL A 20 31.93 -22.77 -12.38
C VAL A 20 30.57 -23.15 -12.96
N GLY A 21 30.52 -23.12 -14.29
CA GLY A 21 29.38 -23.58 -15.05
C GLY A 21 29.17 -25.08 -14.90
N GLN A 22 27.91 -25.49 -14.88
CA GLN A 22 27.48 -26.76 -15.42
C GLN A 22 26.27 -26.50 -16.33
N LEU A 23 26.56 -26.56 -17.63
CA LEU A 23 25.61 -26.76 -18.70
C LEU A 23 25.26 -28.25 -18.71
N THR A 24 23.99 -28.62 -18.59
CA THR A 24 23.28 -29.60 -19.45
C THR A 24 21.89 -29.90 -18.92
N ALA A 25 20.86 -29.58 -19.72
CA ALA A 25 19.88 -30.52 -20.29
C ALA A 25 18.72 -29.72 -20.91
N GLN A 26 18.74 -29.53 -22.23
CA GLN A 26 17.60 -29.00 -22.98
C GLN A 26 16.63 -30.17 -23.25
N SER A 27 15.41 -30.11 -22.72
CA SER A 27 14.33 -31.02 -23.12
C SER A 27 13.83 -30.66 -24.52
N PRO A 28 13.68 -31.61 -25.46
CA PRO A 28 12.99 -31.35 -26.71
C PRO A 28 11.49 -31.60 -26.53
N THR A 29 10.67 -30.61 -26.88
CA THR A 29 9.58 -30.67 -27.87
C THR A 29 8.80 -29.36 -27.82
N GLU A 30 8.97 -28.54 -28.85
CA GLU A 30 8.10 -27.40 -29.11
C GLU A 30 6.79 -27.91 -29.74
N GLU A 31 5.71 -27.88 -28.96
CA GLU A 31 4.36 -27.80 -29.51
C GLU A 31 3.78 -26.44 -29.13
N THR A 32 3.86 -25.48 -30.04
CA THR A 32 3.24 -24.16 -29.91
C THR A 32 1.74 -24.27 -30.20
N ARG A 33 0.94 -24.42 -29.14
CA ARG A 33 -0.50 -24.07 -29.12
C ARG A 33 -0.74 -22.80 -28.31
N GLY A 34 0.14 -21.83 -28.43
CA GLY A 34 0.01 -20.51 -27.82
C GLY A 34 0.74 -19.49 -28.66
N ALA A 35 0.14 -18.31 -28.82
CA ALA A 35 0.75 -17.19 -29.50
C ALA A 35 2.09 -16.83 -28.83
N ASN A 36 3.09 -16.50 -29.66
CA ASN A 36 4.37 -15.98 -29.19
C ASN A 36 4.08 -14.64 -28.48
N PRO A 37 4.45 -14.44 -27.20
CA PRO A 37 4.29 -13.13 -26.58
C PRO A 37 5.12 -12.15 -27.38
N ILE A 38 4.45 -11.12 -27.93
CA ILE A 38 5.15 -9.93 -28.40
C ILE A 38 5.87 -9.41 -27.17
N ALA A 39 7.20 -9.46 -27.17
CA ALA A 39 8.02 -8.70 -26.26
C ALA A 39 7.82 -7.22 -26.62
N THR A 40 6.68 -6.67 -26.20
CA THR A 40 6.55 -5.25 -26.01
C THR A 40 7.56 -4.96 -24.92
N ASN A 41 8.60 -4.20 -25.26
CA ASN A 41 9.47 -3.60 -24.25
C ASN A 41 8.57 -2.72 -23.38
N SER A 42 7.97 -3.30 -22.34
CA SER A 42 7.12 -2.64 -21.37
C SER A 42 8.01 -2.01 -20.31
N ASP A 43 8.90 -1.14 -20.77
CA ASP A 43 9.77 -0.31 -19.93
C ASP A 43 9.14 1.08 -19.70
N GLU A 44 7.81 1.17 -19.78
CA GLU A 44 7.06 2.25 -19.13
C GLU A 44 5.97 1.63 -18.27
N ALA A 45 6.38 1.05 -17.14
CA ALA A 45 5.50 0.94 -15.99
C ALA A 45 5.11 2.37 -15.60
N LEU A 46 3.92 2.80 -16.01
CA LEU A 46 3.27 3.98 -15.47
C LEU A 46 3.27 3.78 -13.94
N GLY A 47 4.14 4.51 -13.24
CA GLY A 47 4.29 4.45 -11.80
C GLY A 47 3.09 5.06 -11.11
N GLN A 48 1.94 4.41 -11.25
CA GLN A 48 0.72 4.80 -10.57
C GLN A 48 0.83 4.31 -9.13
N GLU A 49 1.03 5.25 -8.22
CA GLU A 49 1.04 4.99 -6.79
C GLU A 49 -0.39 4.60 -6.36
N ILE A 50 -0.55 3.36 -5.90
CA ILE A 50 -1.83 2.85 -5.40
C ILE A 50 -1.97 3.32 -3.95
N SER A 51 -2.98 4.14 -3.67
CA SER A 51 -3.31 4.60 -2.32
C SER A 51 -4.63 3.98 -1.84
N TYR A 52 -4.61 3.38 -0.65
CA TYR A 52 -5.81 2.83 -0.01
C TYR A 52 -6.41 3.83 0.98
N HIS A 53 -7.74 3.99 0.95
CA HIS A 53 -8.48 4.88 1.84
C HIS A 53 -9.67 4.16 2.47
N ALA A 54 -9.98 4.48 3.72
CA ALA A 54 -11.13 3.93 4.43
C ALA A 54 -11.77 4.99 5.33
N ILE A 55 -13.08 4.89 5.49
CA ILE A 55 -13.83 5.66 6.48
C ILE A 55 -14.63 4.66 7.31
N ILE A 56 -14.44 4.70 8.62
CA ILE A 56 -15.01 3.78 9.59
C ILE A 56 -15.90 4.57 10.53
N PHE A 57 -17.16 4.14 10.64
CA PHE A 57 -18.13 4.71 11.57
C PHE A 57 -18.36 3.74 12.73
N ALA A 58 -18.24 4.22 13.96
CA ALA A 58 -18.59 3.48 15.16
C ALA A 58 -19.70 4.21 15.90
N VAL A 59 -20.87 3.59 16.04
CA VAL A 59 -22.00 4.14 16.80
C VAL A 59 -22.30 3.21 17.95
N GLU A 60 -22.04 3.69 19.16
CA GLU A 60 -22.24 3.01 20.43
C GLU A 60 -23.37 3.68 21.22
N ASP A 61 -23.33 5.02 21.28
CA ASP A 61 -24.28 5.85 22.01
C ASP A 61 -25.36 6.41 21.08
N TYR A 62 -26.62 6.00 21.27
CA TYR A 62 -27.76 6.48 20.49
C TYR A 62 -28.50 7.59 21.22
N GLU A 63 -28.79 8.70 20.53
CA GLU A 63 -29.51 9.83 21.13
C GLU A 63 -30.99 9.52 21.42
N ASP A 64 -31.58 8.56 20.71
CA ASP A 64 -32.98 8.17 20.90
C ASP A 64 -33.10 7.33 22.19
N PRO A 65 -33.82 7.80 23.23
CA PRO A 65 -33.96 7.06 24.49
C PRO A 65 -34.74 5.75 24.35
N ASN A 66 -35.41 5.50 23.21
CA ASN A 66 -36.08 4.24 22.91
C ASN A 66 -35.14 3.19 22.31
N ILE A 67 -33.92 3.59 21.93
CA ILE A 67 -32.89 2.71 21.41
C ILE A 67 -31.87 2.49 22.52
N ARG A 68 -31.56 1.24 22.81
CA ARG A 68 -30.52 0.90 23.78
C ARG A 68 -29.16 1.03 23.13
N ASP A 69 -28.24 1.67 23.84
CA ASP A 69 -26.83 1.74 23.46
C ASP A 69 -26.23 0.35 23.24
N LEU A 70 -25.30 0.29 22.30
CA LEU A 70 -24.55 -0.92 21.99
C LEU A 70 -23.33 -1.02 22.90
N GLU A 71 -22.74 -2.21 22.96
CA GLU A 71 -21.50 -2.44 23.72
C GLU A 71 -20.39 -2.81 22.75
N HIS A 72 -19.31 -2.02 22.76
CA HIS A 72 -18.07 -2.26 22.00
C HIS A 72 -17.96 -1.92 20.50
N PRO A 73 -18.91 -1.27 19.79
CA PRO A 73 -18.68 -0.80 18.42
C PRO A 73 -17.42 0.06 18.26
N VAL A 74 -17.10 0.90 19.25
CA VAL A 74 -15.89 1.73 19.21
C VAL A 74 -14.61 0.89 19.28
N THR A 75 -14.65 -0.21 20.04
CA THR A 75 -13.50 -1.11 20.16
C THR A 75 -13.31 -1.90 18.88
N ASP A 76 -14.39 -2.40 18.29
CA ASP A 76 -14.35 -3.14 17.03
C ASP A 76 -13.81 -2.27 15.88
N ALA A 77 -14.27 -1.02 15.80
CA ALA A 77 -13.82 -0.08 14.78
C ALA A 77 -12.33 0.28 14.90
N LYS A 78 -11.83 0.44 16.13
CA LYS A 78 -10.39 0.66 16.38
C LYS A 78 -9.56 -0.55 15.96
N ASN A 79 -9.99 -1.75 16.35
CA ASN A 79 -9.30 -2.98 15.97
C ASN A 79 -9.29 -3.17 14.45
N LEU A 80 -10.40 -2.86 13.77
CA LEU A 80 -10.48 -2.91 12.32
C LEU A 80 -9.51 -1.91 11.66
N ARG A 81 -9.49 -0.66 12.12
CA ARG A 81 -8.53 0.35 11.64
C ARG A 81 -7.09 -0.14 11.77
N ASP A 82 -6.74 -0.66 12.94
CA ASP A 82 -5.38 -1.14 13.21
C ASP A 82 -5.03 -2.32 12.29
N VAL A 83 -5.98 -3.24 12.03
CA VAL A 83 -5.79 -4.31 11.04
C VAL A 83 -5.57 -3.78 9.62
N LEU A 84 -6.32 -2.76 9.19
CA LEU A 84 -6.15 -2.16 7.86
C LEU A 84 -4.74 -1.55 7.70
N ILE A 85 -4.28 -0.83 8.71
CA ILE A 85 -2.95 -0.20 8.71
C ILE A 85 -1.87 -1.27 8.77
N ASP A 86 -1.91 -2.16 9.76
CA ASP A 86 -0.83 -3.08 10.06
C ASP A 86 -0.69 -4.22 9.03
N LYS A 87 -1.78 -4.59 8.35
CA LYS A 87 -1.82 -5.80 7.51
C LYS A 87 -2.20 -5.56 6.05
N TYR A 88 -2.90 -4.47 5.75
CA TYR A 88 -3.41 -4.21 4.41
C TYR A 88 -2.77 -2.99 3.74
N GLY A 89 -1.76 -2.38 4.37
CA GLY A 89 -0.97 -1.30 3.78
C GLY A 89 -1.75 0.01 3.64
N PHE A 90 -2.75 0.23 4.50
CA PHE A 90 -3.38 1.53 4.60
C PHE A 90 -2.45 2.48 5.35
N GLU A 91 -2.24 3.66 4.80
CA GLU A 91 -1.59 4.75 5.53
C GLU A 91 -2.53 5.24 6.63
N SER A 92 -2.01 5.50 7.83
CA SER A 92 -2.83 5.95 8.96
C SER A 92 -3.59 7.24 8.66
N ASP A 93 -3.02 8.13 7.84
CA ASP A 93 -3.63 9.40 7.44
C ASP A 93 -4.79 9.21 6.43
N ASN A 94 -4.91 8.01 5.85
CA ASN A 94 -5.96 7.66 4.88
C ASN A 94 -7.10 6.83 5.50
N VAL A 95 -7.08 6.59 6.82
CA VAL A 95 -8.13 5.84 7.52
C VAL A 95 -8.82 6.74 8.55
N ASP A 96 -9.97 7.27 8.17
CA ASP A 96 -10.80 8.07 9.06
C ASP A 96 -11.64 7.18 9.99
N LEU A 97 -11.64 7.49 11.28
CA LEU A 97 -12.48 6.84 12.28
C LEU A 97 -13.35 7.88 12.98
N LEU A 98 -14.67 7.76 12.83
CA LEU A 98 -15.65 8.63 13.48
C LEU A 98 -16.40 7.84 14.55
N ILE A 99 -16.37 8.34 15.79
CA ILE A 99 -17.02 7.74 16.95
C ILE A 99 -18.27 8.56 17.29
N ASN A 100 -19.40 7.86 17.41
CA ASN A 100 -20.74 8.42 17.61
C ASN A 100 -21.02 9.66 16.72
N PRO A 101 -20.77 9.59 15.40
CA PRO A 101 -20.99 10.74 14.54
C PRO A 101 -22.47 11.06 14.41
N THR A 102 -22.77 12.35 14.30
CA THR A 102 -24.08 12.84 13.84
C THR A 102 -24.28 12.52 12.36
N GLU A 103 -25.54 12.51 11.91
CA GLU A 103 -25.90 12.36 10.49
C GLU A 103 -25.13 13.37 9.61
N SER A 104 -25.04 14.63 10.05
CA SER A 104 -24.33 15.67 9.30
C SER A 104 -22.83 15.35 9.17
N GLN A 105 -22.19 14.82 10.21
CA GLN A 105 -20.78 14.42 10.15
C GLN A 105 -20.57 13.23 9.20
N ILE A 106 -21.48 12.26 9.18
CA ILE A 106 -21.43 11.14 8.22
C ILE A 106 -21.50 11.69 6.79
N ILE A 107 -22.50 12.53 6.48
CA ILE A 107 -22.67 13.10 5.13
C ILE A 107 -21.42 13.90 4.73
N GLN A 108 -20.92 14.78 5.61
CA GLN A 108 -19.72 15.57 5.34
C GLN A 108 -18.48 14.69 5.08
N SER A 109 -18.31 13.59 5.83
CA SER A 109 -17.19 12.67 5.62
C SER A 109 -17.28 11.96 4.27
N LEU A 110 -18.49 11.56 3.85
CA LEU A 110 -18.71 10.92 2.56
C LEU A 110 -18.50 11.90 1.40
N ASP A 111 -18.99 13.13 1.50
CA ASP A 111 -18.77 14.17 0.50
C ASP A 111 -17.27 14.49 0.33
N ALA A 112 -16.54 14.59 1.44
CA ALA A 112 -15.09 14.76 1.42
C ALA A 112 -14.38 13.58 0.74
N ALA A 113 -14.81 12.35 1.01
CA ALA A 113 -14.28 11.14 0.40
C ALA A 113 -14.46 11.14 -1.12
N VAL A 114 -15.67 11.45 -1.59
CA VAL A 114 -15.99 11.50 -3.03
C VAL A 114 -15.09 12.50 -3.74
N LYS A 115 -14.86 13.67 -3.15
CA LYS A 115 -13.96 14.67 -3.70
C LYS A 115 -12.53 14.13 -3.83
N THR A 116 -12.00 13.52 -2.77
CA THR A 116 -10.65 12.93 -2.76
C THR A 116 -10.51 11.80 -3.78
N PHE A 117 -11.51 10.93 -3.91
CA PHE A 117 -11.45 9.76 -4.78
C PHE A 117 -11.68 10.10 -6.26
N THR A 118 -12.42 11.17 -6.55
CA THR A 118 -12.77 11.59 -7.93
C THR A 118 -11.78 12.61 -8.50
N ASP A 119 -11.17 13.44 -7.65
CA ASP A 119 -10.11 14.38 -8.07
C ASP A 119 -8.78 13.64 -8.35
N SER A 120 -8.66 12.37 -7.94
CA SER A 120 -7.58 11.46 -8.36
C SER A 120 -7.76 11.12 -9.84
N PRO A 121 -6.73 11.26 -10.69
CA PRO A 121 -6.85 11.00 -12.13
C PRO A 121 -7.16 9.53 -12.37
N ALA A 122 -8.45 9.20 -12.43
CA ALA A 122 -8.95 7.96 -12.96
C ALA A 122 -8.63 7.92 -14.46
N ASN A 123 -7.52 7.27 -14.80
CA ASN A 123 -7.29 6.81 -16.17
C ASN A 123 -8.31 5.71 -16.46
N TYR A 124 -9.42 6.05 -17.12
CA TYR A 124 -10.29 5.08 -17.78
C TYR A 124 -10.10 5.18 -19.29
#